data_AF-A0A7J6LD36-F1
#
_entry.id   AF-A0A7J6LD36-F1
#
_cell.length_a   1.000
_cell.length_b   1.000
_cell.length_c   1.000
_cell.angle_alpha   90.00
_cell.angle_beta   90.00
_cell.angle_gamma   90.00
#
_symmetry.space_group_name_H-M   'P 1'
#
loop_
_entity.id
_entity.type
_entity.pdbx_description
1 polymer ?
#
loop_
_entity_poly.entity_id
_entity_poly.type
_entity_poly.pdbx_seq_one_letter_code
_entity_poly.pdbx_strand_id
1 'polypeptide(L)'
;MALASPSRDQKGRHSRRGGIILIALAIVCITHFQRFVLTQVSRSPETAAMPNAHLPPAASGALRGVVSAAQQQPKYSLHISPTWLLAPIMAGIVITGLSLRKRFIPKRKKTFTIAIDGPAGSGKSAVAEMLADRLSGFTKLDSGALYRSIALFVNEGDIKGGIESLANETIRALLDQVIFTDDKRVFVGNRDITDAIRSPPISLLTAKVAQIPQVRAAVVGSLRNRAQNSKEGVVIEGRDTGSVVFPDAEVKVYLDASAEERAHRRQRQIGGDFARTLADIKARDQADFSRKLDPLRVADGAVVMDSTGWSVEKTVDEIIKLVYKRRPRTKIRTE
;
A
#
# COMPACT_ATOMS: atom_id res chain seq x y z
N MET A 1 -32.09 -32.33 -25.78
CA MET A 1 -30.65 -32.34 -25.45
C MET A 1 -29.95 -31.32 -26.34
N ALA A 2 -29.60 -30.15 -25.81
CA ALA A 2 -28.80 -29.15 -26.49
C ALA A 2 -27.75 -28.62 -25.49
N LEU A 3 -26.49 -28.71 -25.89
CA LEU A 3 -25.28 -28.48 -25.10
C LEU A 3 -25.08 -26.98 -24.81
N ALA A 4 -24.84 -26.66 -23.54
CA ALA A 4 -24.48 -25.33 -23.06
C ALA A 4 -23.01 -25.01 -23.40
N SER A 5 -22.77 -23.80 -23.91
CA SER A 5 -21.43 -23.25 -24.11
C SER A 5 -20.92 -22.58 -22.81
N PRO A 6 -19.64 -22.72 -22.43
CA PRO A 6 -19.13 -22.14 -21.20
C PRO A 6 -18.78 -20.65 -21.36
N SER A 7 -19.07 -19.89 -20.31
CA SER A 7 -18.92 -18.45 -20.18
C SER A 7 -17.45 -17.98 -20.24
N ARG A 8 -17.25 -16.77 -20.79
CA ARG A 8 -15.94 -16.10 -21.02
C ARG A 8 -15.10 -15.82 -19.75
N ASP A 9 -15.59 -16.15 -18.55
CA ASP A 9 -14.99 -15.70 -17.28
C ASP A 9 -13.91 -16.65 -16.72
N GLN A 10 -13.78 -17.88 -17.25
CA GLN A 10 -12.71 -18.81 -16.83
C GLN A 10 -11.36 -18.58 -17.53
N LYS A 11 -11.33 -17.91 -18.69
CA LYS A 11 -10.07 -17.67 -19.44
C LYS A 11 -9.16 -16.62 -18.78
N GLY A 12 -9.70 -15.68 -18.01
CA GLY A 12 -8.92 -14.61 -17.36
C GLY A 12 -8.17 -15.02 -16.09
N ARG A 13 -8.60 -16.10 -15.43
CA ARG A 13 -8.02 -16.55 -14.15
C ARG A 13 -6.79 -17.46 -14.33
N HIS A 14 -6.72 -18.19 -15.45
CA HIS A 14 -5.56 -19.03 -15.79
C HIS A 14 -4.35 -18.25 -16.32
N SER A 15 -4.53 -17.14 -17.05
CA SER A 15 -3.38 -16.38 -17.60
C SER A 15 -2.60 -15.61 -16.53
N ARG A 16 -3.26 -15.17 -15.44
CA ARG A 16 -2.62 -14.48 -14.31
C ARG A 16 -1.75 -15.41 -13.45
N ARG A 17 -2.18 -16.66 -13.24
CA ARG A 17 -1.38 -17.67 -12.51
C ARG A 17 -0.16 -18.13 -13.33
N GLY A 18 -0.30 -18.30 -14.64
CA GLY A 18 0.82 -18.66 -15.52
C GLY A 18 1.92 -17.60 -15.56
N GLY A 19 1.55 -16.31 -15.58
CA GLY A 19 2.52 -15.21 -15.58
C GLY A 19 3.33 -15.09 -14.28
N ILE A 20 2.73 -15.39 -13.12
CA ILE A 20 3.43 -15.35 -11.82
C ILE A 20 4.40 -16.53 -11.70
N ILE A 21 4.02 -17.72 -12.16
CA ILE A 21 4.88 -18.91 -12.17
C ILE A 21 6.10 -18.70 -13.06
N LEU A 22 5.92 -18.12 -14.25
CA LEU A 22 7.03 -17.79 -15.17
C LEU A 22 8.01 -16.75 -14.60
N ILE A 23 7.52 -15.77 -13.84
CA ILE A 23 8.38 -14.77 -13.18
C ILE A 23 9.16 -15.41 -12.02
N ALA A 24 8.53 -16.27 -11.22
CA ALA A 24 9.21 -16.99 -10.15
C ALA A 24 10.32 -17.91 -10.70
N LEU A 25 10.05 -18.65 -11.78
CA LEU A 25 11.04 -19.48 -12.48
C LEU A 25 12.21 -18.64 -13.03
N ALA A 26 11.92 -17.47 -13.62
CA ALA A 26 12.97 -16.59 -14.13
C ALA A 26 13.88 -16.05 -13.01
N ILE A 27 13.31 -15.69 -11.84
CA ILE A 27 14.08 -15.21 -10.69
C ILE A 27 14.97 -16.32 -10.12
N VAL A 28 14.46 -17.56 -10.01
CA VAL A 28 15.23 -18.73 -9.56
C VAL A 28 16.37 -19.06 -10.52
N CYS A 29 16.14 -18.96 -11.83
CA CYS A 29 17.19 -19.14 -12.84
C CYS A 29 18.27 -18.06 -12.77
N ILE A 30 17.90 -16.79 -12.57
CA ILE A 30 18.87 -15.68 -12.45
C ILE A 30 19.72 -15.84 -11.18
N THR A 31 19.12 -16.23 -10.06
CA THR A 31 19.86 -16.44 -8.80
C THR A 31 20.79 -17.65 -8.86
N HIS A 32 20.39 -18.74 -9.52
CA HIS A 32 21.28 -19.88 -9.77
C HIS A 32 22.43 -19.51 -10.71
N PHE A 33 22.16 -18.72 -11.74
CA PHE A 33 23.19 -18.24 -12.67
C PHE A 33 24.21 -17.34 -11.97
N GLN A 34 23.78 -16.40 -11.13
CA GLN A 34 24.68 -15.55 -10.34
C GLN A 34 25.55 -16.37 -9.37
N ARG A 35 24.99 -17.39 -8.71
CA ARG A 35 25.77 -18.31 -7.84
C ARG A 35 26.77 -19.15 -8.61
N PHE A 36 26.45 -19.56 -9.83
CA PHE A 36 27.35 -20.34 -10.68
C PHE A 36 28.51 -19.48 -11.20
N VAL A 37 28.26 -18.23 -11.61
CA VAL A 37 29.31 -17.30 -12.04
C VAL A 37 30.25 -16.97 -10.89
N LEU A 38 29.73 -16.70 -9.69
CA LEU A 38 30.55 -16.37 -8.52
C LEU A 38 31.44 -17.54 -8.06
N THR A 39 30.98 -18.80 -8.20
CA THR A 39 31.78 -19.99 -7.86
C THR A 39 32.86 -20.33 -8.89
N GLN A 40 32.70 -19.90 -10.15
CA GLN A 40 33.74 -20.05 -11.19
C GLN A 40 34.81 -18.96 -11.07
N VAL A 41 34.44 -17.73 -10.69
CA VAL A 41 35.38 -16.63 -10.47
C VAL A 41 36.25 -16.86 -9.22
N SER A 42 35.75 -17.54 -8.18
CA SER A 42 36.54 -17.86 -6.98
C SER A 42 37.53 -19.02 -7.14
N ARG A 43 37.68 -19.60 -8.35
CA ARG A 43 38.57 -20.75 -8.63
C ARG A 43 39.72 -20.43 -9.60
N SER A 44 40.04 -19.16 -9.84
CA SER A 44 41.27 -18.77 -10.54
C SER A 44 42.41 -18.51 -9.54
N PRO A 45 43.62 -19.08 -9.72
CA PRO A 45 44.73 -18.90 -8.78
C PRO A 45 45.32 -17.49 -8.90
N GLU A 46 45.32 -16.74 -7.80
CA GLU A 46 45.97 -15.44 -7.69
C GLU A 46 47.51 -15.59 -7.81
N THR A 47 48.08 -14.72 -8.63
CA THR A 47 49.51 -14.47 -8.75
C THR A 47 49.99 -13.74 -7.50
N ALA A 48 50.86 -14.40 -6.73
CA ALA A 48 51.46 -13.85 -5.52
C ALA A 48 52.43 -12.71 -5.84
N ALA A 49 52.19 -11.54 -5.25
CA ALA A 49 53.12 -10.42 -5.19
C ALA A 49 54.29 -10.74 -4.24
N MET A 50 55.52 -10.43 -4.68
CA MET A 50 56.74 -10.51 -3.86
C MET A 50 57.01 -9.20 -3.09
N PRO A 51 57.68 -9.27 -1.93
CA PRO A 51 58.58 -8.22 -1.47
C PRO A 51 60.06 -8.68 -1.40
N ASN A 52 60.94 -7.68 -1.44
CA ASN A 52 62.38 -7.69 -1.66
C ASN A 52 63.28 -8.51 -0.70
N ALA A 53 64.47 -8.81 -1.26
CA ALA A 53 65.81 -8.91 -0.64
C ALA A 53 66.21 -10.20 0.10
N HIS A 54 67.05 -11.02 -0.54
CA HIS A 54 68.46 -11.31 -0.18
C HIS A 54 68.94 -12.57 -0.92
N LEU A 55 70.06 -12.48 -1.65
CA LEU A 55 70.85 -13.59 -2.21
C LEU A 55 72.21 -13.58 -1.51
N PRO A 56 72.89 -14.73 -1.30
CA PRO A 56 73.93 -15.17 -2.26
C PRO A 56 74.09 -16.74 -2.31
N PRO A 57 75.18 -17.34 -2.84
CA PRO A 57 75.22 -17.90 -4.22
C PRO A 57 75.73 -19.36 -4.33
N ALA A 58 75.36 -20.07 -5.41
CA ALA A 58 76.16 -21.14 -6.05
C ALA A 58 75.41 -21.58 -7.32
N ALA A 59 75.84 -21.24 -8.54
CA ALA A 59 76.98 -21.75 -9.30
C ALA A 59 76.57 -22.85 -10.30
N SER A 60 77.01 -22.64 -11.55
CA SER A 60 76.89 -23.48 -12.74
C SER A 60 75.52 -23.42 -13.45
N GLY A 61 75.40 -23.02 -14.71
CA GLY A 61 76.36 -22.82 -15.77
C GLY A 61 75.61 -22.92 -17.11
N ALA A 62 76.11 -22.20 -18.12
CA ALA A 62 75.79 -22.35 -19.54
C ALA A 62 74.43 -21.81 -20.05
N LEU A 63 74.41 -20.50 -20.28
CA LEU A 63 73.90 -19.93 -21.53
C LEU A 63 74.52 -20.67 -22.73
N ARG A 64 73.75 -21.55 -23.37
CA ARG A 64 73.90 -21.97 -24.78
C ARG A 64 72.68 -22.80 -25.17
N GLY A 65 71.75 -22.20 -25.91
CA GLY A 65 70.56 -22.90 -26.39
C GLY A 65 69.39 -22.02 -26.81
N VAL A 66 69.63 -20.75 -27.17
CA VAL A 66 68.67 -20.03 -28.01
C VAL A 66 68.95 -20.48 -29.45
N VAL A 67 67.90 -20.91 -30.13
CA VAL A 67 67.88 -21.48 -31.50
C VAL A 67 68.21 -22.98 -31.59
N SER A 68 67.24 -23.83 -31.23
CA SER A 68 66.85 -25.00 -32.05
C SER A 68 65.81 -25.85 -31.30
N ALA A 69 64.54 -25.44 -31.36
CA ALA A 69 63.39 -26.33 -31.22
C ALA A 69 62.17 -25.68 -31.89
N ALA A 70 62.37 -25.18 -33.11
CA ALA A 70 61.30 -24.92 -34.04
C ALA A 70 60.86 -26.27 -34.63
N GLN A 71 60.12 -27.06 -33.85
CA GLN A 71 59.39 -28.24 -34.35
C GLN A 71 58.44 -28.75 -33.26
N GLN A 72 57.27 -28.12 -33.16
CA GLN A 72 55.98 -28.77 -32.88
C GLN A 72 54.87 -27.70 -32.87
N GLN A 73 54.14 -27.62 -33.98
CA GLN A 73 52.85 -26.91 -34.09
C GLN A 73 51.73 -27.75 -33.43
N PRO A 74 50.59 -27.12 -33.07
CA PRO A 74 49.74 -27.50 -31.94
C PRO A 74 48.54 -28.38 -32.33
N LYS A 75 47.93 -29.05 -31.34
CA LYS A 75 46.53 -29.50 -31.41
C LYS A 75 45.82 -29.18 -30.08
N TYR A 76 45.27 -27.99 -29.98
CA TYR A 76 44.21 -27.69 -29.02
C TYR A 76 42.92 -27.51 -29.80
N SER A 77 42.00 -28.47 -29.68
CA SER A 77 40.63 -28.35 -30.17
C SER A 77 39.86 -27.38 -29.27
N LEU A 78 39.55 -26.19 -29.78
CA LEU A 78 38.61 -25.27 -29.13
C LEU A 78 37.19 -25.88 -29.23
N HIS A 79 36.73 -26.56 -28.19
CA HIS A 79 35.30 -26.87 -28.04
C HIS A 79 34.57 -25.59 -27.62
N ILE A 80 34.14 -24.80 -28.60
CA ILE A 80 33.19 -23.70 -28.36
C ILE A 80 31.81 -24.37 -28.21
N SER A 81 31.31 -24.45 -26.98
CA SER A 81 29.92 -24.85 -26.73
C SER A 81 28.97 -23.89 -27.45
N PRO A 82 27.98 -24.37 -28.22
CA PRO A 82 27.06 -23.51 -28.98
C PRO A 82 26.18 -22.60 -28.10
N THR A 83 26.24 -22.75 -26.77
CA THR A 83 25.52 -21.91 -25.80
C THR A 83 26.02 -20.46 -25.75
N TRP A 84 27.27 -20.18 -26.14
CA TRP A 84 27.84 -18.82 -26.10
C TRP A 84 27.30 -17.90 -27.20
N LEU A 85 26.83 -18.45 -28.32
CA LEU A 85 26.23 -17.70 -29.42
C LEU A 85 24.78 -17.24 -29.12
N LEU A 86 24.11 -17.85 -28.14
CA LEU A 86 22.73 -17.51 -27.76
C LEU A 86 22.63 -16.46 -26.65
N ALA A 87 23.70 -16.23 -25.89
CA ALA A 87 23.71 -15.27 -24.78
C ALA A 87 23.43 -13.81 -25.21
N PRO A 88 24.00 -13.29 -26.32
CA PRO A 88 23.69 -11.93 -26.79
C PRO A 88 22.24 -11.80 -27.29
N ILE A 89 21.72 -12.86 -27.92
CA ILE A 89 20.34 -12.90 -28.45
C ILE A 89 19.34 -12.92 -27.30
N MET A 90 19.59 -13.72 -26.25
CA MET A 90 18.75 -13.77 -25.05
C MET A 90 18.81 -12.46 -24.25
N ALA A 91 19.99 -11.85 -24.11
CA ALA A 91 20.12 -10.52 -23.51
C ALA A 91 19.38 -9.44 -24.31
N GLY A 92 19.45 -9.49 -25.65
CA GLY A 92 18.70 -8.62 -26.55
C GLY A 92 17.19 -8.80 -26.42
N ILE A 93 16.70 -10.04 -26.31
CA ILE A 93 15.27 -10.34 -26.11
C ILE A 93 14.78 -9.85 -24.74
N VAL A 94 15.59 -9.97 -23.68
CA VAL A 94 15.26 -9.46 -22.35
C VAL A 94 15.25 -7.92 -22.33
N ILE A 95 16.25 -7.27 -22.92
CA ILE A 95 16.33 -5.79 -22.98
C ILE A 95 15.21 -5.22 -23.86
N THR A 96 14.93 -5.82 -25.01
CA THR A 96 13.85 -5.42 -25.92
C THR A 96 12.49 -5.72 -25.28
N GLY A 97 12.34 -6.85 -24.58
CA GLY A 97 11.15 -7.21 -23.81
C GLY A 97 10.87 -6.29 -22.61
N LEU A 98 11.90 -5.82 -21.90
CA LEU A 98 11.79 -4.80 -20.87
C LEU A 98 11.47 -3.41 -21.44
N SER A 99 12.04 -3.07 -22.60
CA SER A 99 11.76 -1.81 -23.32
C SER A 99 10.32 -1.78 -23.87
N LEU A 100 9.83 -2.90 -24.39
CA LEU A 100 8.45 -3.06 -24.85
C LEU A 100 7.44 -3.10 -23.69
N ARG A 101 7.81 -3.62 -22.50
CA ARG A 101 6.97 -3.54 -21.29
C ARG A 101 6.80 -2.12 -20.76
N LYS A 102 7.79 -1.24 -20.91
CA LYS A 102 7.65 0.17 -20.50
C LYS A 102 6.63 0.95 -21.36
N ARG A 103 6.32 0.48 -22.57
CA ARG A 103 5.36 1.15 -23.48
C ARG A 103 3.88 0.86 -23.19
N PHE A 104 3.58 -0.17 -22.40
CA PHE A 104 2.19 -0.55 -22.08
C PHE A 104 2.01 -0.82 -20.57
N ILE A 105 2.44 0.12 -19.73
CA ILE A 105 1.84 0.24 -18.40
C ILE A 105 0.57 1.07 -18.61
N PRO A 106 -0.64 0.47 -18.61
CA PRO A 106 -1.86 1.27 -18.68
C PRO A 106 -1.83 2.27 -17.52
N LYS A 107 -1.98 3.56 -17.83
CA LYS A 107 -2.18 4.59 -16.79
C LYS A 107 -3.36 4.12 -15.93
N ARG A 108 -3.09 3.74 -14.68
CA ARG A 108 -4.13 3.32 -13.73
C ARG A 108 -5.16 4.44 -13.65
N LYS A 109 -6.44 4.11 -13.86
CA LYS A 109 -7.55 5.05 -13.73
C LYS A 109 -7.50 5.62 -12.31
N LYS A 110 -7.47 6.95 -12.18
CA LYS A 110 -7.54 7.62 -10.88
C LYS A 110 -8.90 7.30 -10.25
N THR A 111 -8.89 6.72 -9.05
CA THR A 111 -10.10 6.40 -8.29
C THR A 111 -10.79 7.70 -7.86
N PHE A 112 -12.09 7.83 -8.14
CA PHE A 112 -12.86 8.98 -7.67
C PHE A 112 -12.97 8.94 -6.14
N THR A 113 -12.43 9.94 -5.47
CA THR A 113 -12.30 9.98 -4.01
C THR A 113 -13.15 11.10 -3.43
N ILE A 114 -13.95 10.73 -2.42
CA ILE A 114 -14.74 11.65 -1.61
C ILE A 114 -14.15 11.66 -0.21
N ALA A 115 -13.55 12.77 0.21
CA ALA A 115 -13.00 12.98 1.54
C ALA A 115 -13.98 13.81 2.39
N ILE A 116 -14.32 13.31 3.58
CA ILE A 116 -15.21 13.97 4.55
C ILE A 116 -14.44 14.17 5.86
N ASP A 117 -14.05 15.40 6.15
CA ASP A 117 -13.39 15.80 7.38
C ASP A 117 -14.31 16.62 8.29
N GLY A 118 -13.95 16.79 9.55
CA GLY A 118 -14.71 17.60 10.51
C GLY A 118 -14.62 17.11 11.96
N PRO A 119 -15.17 17.87 12.92
CA PRO A 119 -15.06 17.57 14.34
C PRO A 119 -15.81 16.31 14.76
N ALA A 120 -15.52 15.80 15.96
CA ALA A 120 -16.22 14.62 16.47
C ALA A 120 -17.72 14.91 16.67
N GLY A 121 -18.59 13.96 16.31
CA GLY A 121 -20.04 14.11 16.45
C GLY A 121 -20.74 14.86 15.31
N SER A 122 -20.03 15.36 14.29
CA SER A 122 -20.66 16.04 13.14
C SER A 122 -21.45 15.12 12.18
N GLY A 123 -21.49 13.81 12.42
CA GLY A 123 -22.27 12.84 11.63
C GLY A 123 -21.52 12.21 10.46
N LYS A 124 -20.22 12.51 10.27
CA LYS A 124 -19.37 12.00 9.18
C LYS A 124 -19.48 10.50 8.95
N SER A 125 -19.41 9.67 10.00
CA SER A 125 -19.44 8.22 9.85
C SER A 125 -20.75 7.72 9.25
N ALA A 126 -21.88 8.31 9.66
CA ALA A 126 -23.21 7.97 9.15
C ALA A 126 -23.41 8.50 7.73
N VAL A 127 -22.97 9.73 7.46
CA VAL A 127 -23.00 10.35 6.12
C VAL A 127 -22.14 9.55 5.15
N ALA A 128 -20.90 9.19 5.52
CA ALA A 128 -19.99 8.43 4.69
C ALA A 128 -20.52 7.03 4.35
N GLU A 129 -21.19 6.39 5.33
CA GLU A 129 -21.84 5.11 5.16
C GLU A 129 -22.97 5.20 4.13
N MET A 130 -23.95 6.08 4.39
CA MET A 130 -25.10 6.25 3.52
C MET A 130 -24.71 6.74 2.12
N LEU A 131 -23.64 7.55 2.02
CA LEU A 131 -23.12 8.01 0.73
C LEU A 131 -22.52 6.86 -0.08
N ALA A 132 -21.77 5.94 0.55
CA ALA A 132 -21.25 4.76 -0.12
C ALA A 132 -22.39 3.82 -0.55
N ASP A 133 -23.43 3.65 0.27
CA ASP A 133 -24.60 2.84 -0.05
C ASP A 133 -25.41 3.43 -1.23
N ARG A 134 -25.55 4.76 -1.28
CA ARG A 134 -26.31 5.46 -2.34
C ARG A 134 -25.56 5.60 -3.67
N LEU A 135 -24.23 5.64 -3.64
CA LEU A 135 -23.42 5.75 -4.85
C LEU A 135 -22.96 4.36 -5.31
N SER A 136 -23.63 3.81 -6.32
CA SER A 136 -23.33 2.49 -6.85
C SER A 136 -21.84 2.31 -7.19
N GLY A 137 -21.23 1.27 -6.61
CA GLY A 137 -19.82 0.92 -6.83
C GLY A 137 -18.80 1.70 -5.99
N PHE A 138 -19.25 2.58 -5.09
CA PHE A 138 -18.37 3.21 -4.10
C PHE A 138 -18.13 2.30 -2.91
N THR A 139 -16.97 2.47 -2.28
CA THR A 139 -16.60 1.75 -1.06
C THR A 139 -16.23 2.74 0.02
N LYS A 140 -16.79 2.59 1.23
CA LYS A 140 -16.34 3.33 2.40
C LYS A 140 -15.01 2.76 2.89
N LEU A 141 -14.02 3.61 3.12
CA LEU A 141 -12.77 3.24 3.79
C LEU A 141 -12.81 3.70 5.25
N ASP A 142 -12.84 2.74 6.18
CA ASP A 142 -12.81 3.02 7.62
C ASP A 142 -11.35 3.15 8.10
N SER A 143 -10.82 4.37 8.04
CA SER A 143 -9.49 4.71 8.55
C SER A 143 -9.36 4.39 10.05
N GLY A 144 -10.42 4.61 10.82
CA GLY A 144 -10.46 4.36 12.25
C GLY A 144 -10.33 2.87 12.59
N ALA A 145 -10.94 1.99 11.81
CA ALA A 145 -10.81 0.55 12.01
C ALA A 145 -9.37 0.08 11.82
N LEU A 146 -8.64 0.63 10.84
CA LEU A 146 -7.23 0.29 10.64
C LEU A 146 -6.37 0.65 11.86
N TYR A 147 -6.53 1.86 12.42
CA TYR A 147 -5.83 2.25 13.64
C TYR A 147 -6.26 1.41 14.85
N ARG A 148 -7.56 1.11 14.98
CA ARG A 148 -8.09 0.28 16.08
C ARG A 148 -7.62 -1.17 15.99
N SER A 149 -7.43 -1.73 14.79
CA SER A 149 -6.81 -3.05 14.60
C SER A 149 -5.38 -3.07 15.11
N ILE A 150 -4.58 -2.03 14.81
CA ILE A 150 -3.21 -1.93 15.36
C ILE A 150 -3.27 -1.83 16.88
N ALA A 151 -4.13 -0.97 17.43
CA ALA A 151 -4.29 -0.81 18.87
C ALA A 151 -4.72 -2.10 19.57
N LEU A 152 -5.64 -2.88 18.98
CA LEU A 152 -6.06 -4.18 19.50
C LEU A 152 -4.88 -5.15 19.63
N PHE A 153 -4.10 -5.30 18.57
CA PHE A 153 -2.95 -6.22 18.55
C PHE A 153 -1.81 -5.75 19.47
N VAL A 154 -1.65 -4.44 19.67
CA VAL A 154 -0.75 -3.92 20.73
C VAL A 154 -1.28 -4.29 22.12
N ASN A 155 -2.58 -4.08 22.37
CA ASN A 155 -3.20 -4.32 23.67
C ASN A 155 -3.15 -5.79 24.09
N GLU A 156 -3.31 -6.70 23.14
CA GLU A 156 -3.32 -8.15 23.38
C GLU A 156 -1.92 -8.77 23.46
N GLY A 157 -0.87 -7.98 23.21
CA GLY A 157 0.52 -8.45 23.27
C GLY A 157 0.99 -9.19 22.02
N ASP A 158 0.20 -9.19 20.94
CA ASP A 158 0.58 -9.79 19.65
C ASP A 158 1.77 -9.06 19.01
N ILE A 159 1.97 -7.79 19.36
CA ILE A 159 3.14 -7.00 18.98
C ILE A 159 4.14 -7.01 20.13
N LYS A 160 5.18 -7.85 20.02
CA LYS A 160 6.26 -7.96 21.02
C LYS A 160 6.91 -6.60 21.26
N GLY A 161 6.93 -6.13 22.52
CA GLY A 161 7.43 -4.81 22.91
C GLY A 161 6.38 -3.69 22.85
N GLY A 162 5.13 -4.02 22.54
CA GLY A 162 3.99 -3.12 22.63
C GLY A 162 4.07 -1.93 21.66
N ILE A 163 3.62 -0.77 22.14
CA ILE A 163 3.55 0.45 21.32
C ILE A 163 4.94 0.98 20.92
N GLU A 164 5.95 0.71 21.73
CA GLU A 164 7.31 1.21 21.58
C GLU A 164 8.08 0.46 20.48
N SER A 165 7.69 -0.77 20.18
CA SER A 165 8.33 -1.63 19.18
C SER A 165 7.63 -1.64 17.82
N LEU A 166 6.70 -0.69 17.58
CA LEU A 166 5.92 -0.60 16.35
C LEU A 166 6.80 -0.28 15.12
N ALA A 167 7.38 -1.33 14.55
CA ALA A 167 8.18 -1.29 13.33
C ALA A 167 7.28 -1.25 12.08
N ASN A 168 7.72 -0.53 11.05
CA ASN A 168 6.99 -0.35 9.79
C ASN A 168 6.55 -1.68 9.14
N GLU A 169 7.41 -2.70 9.18
CA GLU A 169 7.15 -4.00 8.55
C GLU A 169 6.04 -4.76 9.28
N THR A 170 6.09 -4.80 10.61
CA THR A 170 5.05 -5.41 11.45
C THR A 170 3.70 -4.75 11.24
N ILE A 171 3.66 -3.41 11.19
CA ILE A 171 2.42 -2.66 10.97
C ILE A 171 1.84 -2.99 9.58
N ARG A 172 2.68 -2.98 8.54
CA ARG A 172 2.23 -3.29 7.17
C ARG A 172 1.72 -4.73 7.04
N ALA A 173 2.45 -5.69 7.59
CA ALA A 173 2.06 -7.09 7.59
C ALA A 173 0.71 -7.34 8.30
N LEU A 174 0.42 -6.58 9.37
CA LEU A 174 -0.88 -6.59 10.02
C LEU A 174 -1.96 -5.96 9.12
N LEU A 175 -1.71 -4.77 8.58
CA LEU A 175 -2.68 -4.04 7.74
C LEU A 175 -3.05 -4.76 6.44
N ASP A 176 -2.12 -5.54 5.88
CA ASP A 176 -2.35 -6.38 4.70
C ASP A 176 -3.28 -7.56 4.99
N GLN A 177 -3.35 -7.99 6.25
CA GLN A 177 -4.28 -9.03 6.71
C GLN A 177 -5.64 -8.49 7.12
N VAL A 178 -5.82 -7.17 7.22
CA VAL A 178 -7.12 -6.58 7.56
C VAL A 178 -8.09 -6.73 6.40
N ILE A 179 -9.22 -7.40 6.65
CA ILE A 179 -10.28 -7.63 5.68
C ILE A 179 -11.54 -6.91 6.15
N PHE A 180 -12.14 -6.14 5.26
CA PHE A 180 -13.46 -5.55 5.44
C PHE A 180 -14.45 -6.30 4.57
N THR A 181 -15.59 -6.66 5.15
CA THR A 181 -16.67 -7.36 4.45
C THR A 181 -17.83 -6.40 4.14
N ASP A 182 -18.69 -6.79 3.20
CA ASP A 182 -19.85 -5.98 2.81
C ASP A 182 -20.87 -5.84 3.96
N ASP A 183 -20.93 -6.82 4.88
CA ASP A 183 -21.72 -6.77 6.12
C ASP A 183 -21.02 -5.98 7.25
N LYS A 184 -20.02 -5.16 6.91
CA LYS A 184 -19.35 -4.19 7.80
C LYS A 184 -18.56 -4.83 8.95
N ARG A 185 -18.18 -6.11 8.79
CA ARG A 185 -17.29 -6.81 9.71
C ARG A 185 -15.84 -6.54 9.36
N VAL A 186 -15.00 -6.65 10.37
CA VAL A 186 -13.56 -6.43 10.28
C VAL A 186 -12.86 -7.68 10.79
N PHE A 187 -12.01 -8.24 9.94
CA PHE A 187 -11.18 -9.40 10.25
C PHE A 187 -9.71 -9.06 10.17
N VAL A 188 -8.88 -9.79 10.92
CA VAL A 188 -7.45 -9.92 10.65
C VAL A 188 -7.15 -11.39 10.41
N GLY A 189 -6.77 -11.74 9.19
CA GLY A 189 -6.66 -13.14 8.77
C GLY A 189 -8.04 -13.82 8.86
N ASN A 190 -8.18 -14.80 9.75
CA ASN A 190 -9.43 -15.52 10.01
C ASN A 190 -10.17 -15.06 11.28
N ARG A 191 -9.61 -14.11 12.04
CA ARG A 191 -10.18 -13.67 13.32
C ARG A 191 -11.13 -12.50 13.11
N ASP A 192 -12.38 -12.66 13.53
CA ASP A 192 -13.32 -11.54 13.62
C ASP A 192 -12.94 -10.63 14.80
N ILE A 193 -12.68 -9.36 14.52
CA ILE A 193 -12.33 -8.35 15.51
C ILE A 193 -13.36 -7.21 15.58
N THR A 194 -14.50 -7.35 14.90
CA THR A 194 -15.51 -6.31 14.69
C THR A 194 -15.92 -5.59 15.98
N ASP A 195 -16.21 -6.32 17.05
CA ASP A 195 -16.62 -5.73 18.32
C ASP A 195 -15.42 -5.33 19.18
N ALA A 196 -14.37 -6.16 19.19
CA ALA A 196 -13.17 -5.94 19.98
C ALA A 196 -12.52 -4.59 19.67
N ILE A 197 -12.43 -4.23 18.38
CA ILE A 197 -11.85 -2.95 17.95
C ILE A 197 -12.66 -1.74 18.42
N ARG A 198 -13.94 -1.89 18.76
CA ARG A 198 -14.83 -0.78 19.18
C ARG A 198 -14.94 -0.63 20.69
N SER A 199 -14.28 -1.49 21.46
CA SER A 199 -14.30 -1.42 22.92
C SER A 199 -13.66 -0.11 23.45
N PRO A 200 -14.08 0.37 24.64
CA PRO A 200 -13.52 1.58 25.24
C PRO A 200 -11.99 1.55 25.42
N PRO A 201 -11.36 0.46 25.91
CA PRO A 201 -9.90 0.38 26.04
C PRO A 201 -9.17 0.57 24.71
N ILE A 202 -9.67 -0.06 23.64
CA ILE A 202 -9.06 0.05 22.31
C ILE A 202 -9.25 1.45 21.72
N SER A 203 -10.42 2.06 21.94
CA SER A 203 -10.67 3.45 21.51
C SER A 203 -9.69 4.44 22.17
N LEU A 204 -9.36 4.24 23.44
CA LEU A 204 -8.37 5.06 24.16
C LEU A 204 -6.95 4.84 23.61
N LEU A 205 -6.55 3.58 23.42
CA LEU A 205 -5.21 3.26 22.92
C LEU A 205 -5.00 3.72 21.47
N THR A 206 -6.06 3.72 20.66
CA THR A 206 -6.04 4.21 19.27
C THR A 206 -5.56 5.65 19.16
N ALA A 207 -5.92 6.52 20.11
CA ALA A 207 -5.48 7.90 20.12
C ALA A 207 -3.96 8.04 20.32
N LYS A 208 -3.34 7.11 21.07
CA LYS A 208 -1.89 7.05 21.25
C LYS A 208 -1.20 6.47 20.00
N VAL A 209 -1.72 5.36 19.48
CA VAL A 209 -1.19 4.68 18.29
C VAL A 209 -1.21 5.60 17.05
N ALA A 210 -2.28 6.38 16.87
CA ALA A 210 -2.43 7.29 15.73
C ALA A 210 -1.45 8.49 15.74
N GLN A 211 -0.82 8.78 16.88
CA GLN A 211 0.19 9.85 16.99
C GLN A 211 1.59 9.39 16.53
N ILE A 212 1.79 8.10 16.29
CA ILE A 212 3.07 7.53 15.89
C ILE A 212 3.24 7.73 14.37
N PRO A 213 4.27 8.48 13.91
CA PRO A 213 4.43 8.81 12.50
C PRO A 213 4.50 7.59 11.58
N GLN A 214 5.18 6.52 12.02
CA GLN A 214 5.34 5.27 11.28
C GLN A 214 4.00 4.55 11.07
N VAL A 215 3.17 4.46 12.12
CA VAL A 215 1.82 3.90 12.08
C VAL A 215 0.97 4.69 11.10
N ARG A 216 0.99 6.02 11.22
CA ARG A 216 0.23 6.91 10.34
C ARG A 216 0.64 6.75 8.88
N ALA A 217 1.93 6.72 8.57
CA ALA A 217 2.42 6.51 7.22
C ALA A 217 1.96 5.16 6.64
N ALA A 218 1.98 4.09 7.45
CA ALA A 218 1.51 2.77 7.04
C ALA A 218 -0.01 2.73 6.79
N VAL A 219 -0.82 3.35 7.66
CA VAL A 219 -2.28 3.43 7.51
C VAL A 219 -2.65 4.25 6.26
N VAL A 220 -2.01 5.41 6.04
CA VAL A 220 -2.22 6.21 4.82
C VAL A 220 -1.86 5.42 3.56
N GLY A 221 -0.75 4.67 3.59
CA GLY A 221 -0.36 3.77 2.50
C GLY A 221 -1.42 2.70 2.22
N SER A 222 -1.93 2.05 3.27
CA SER A 222 -2.99 1.04 3.16
C SER A 222 -4.28 1.62 2.57
N LEU A 223 -4.72 2.79 3.05
CA LEU A 223 -5.91 3.49 2.55
C LEU A 223 -5.79 3.82 1.06
N ARG A 224 -4.64 4.37 0.64
CA ARG A 224 -4.39 4.69 -0.78
C ARG A 224 -4.35 3.43 -1.65
N ASN A 225 -3.75 2.34 -1.18
CA ASN A 225 -3.77 1.06 -1.89
C ASN A 225 -5.20 0.52 -2.03
N ARG A 226 -5.98 0.52 -0.95
CA ARG A 226 -7.40 0.11 -0.97
C ARG A 226 -8.23 0.95 -1.92
N ALA A 227 -8.03 2.28 -1.93
CA ALA A 227 -8.69 3.17 -2.88
C ALA A 227 -8.38 2.80 -4.35
N GLN A 228 -7.12 2.50 -4.66
CA GLN A 228 -6.71 2.11 -6.02
C GLN A 228 -7.32 0.77 -6.49
N ASN A 229 -7.73 -0.09 -5.56
CA ASN A 229 -8.34 -1.39 -5.86
C ASN A 229 -9.89 -1.36 -5.79
N SER A 230 -10.49 -0.21 -5.51
CA SER A 230 -11.95 -0.05 -5.54
C SER A 230 -12.48 0.01 -6.98
N LYS A 231 -13.77 -0.29 -7.15
CA LYS A 231 -14.41 -0.38 -8.46
C LYS A 231 -14.63 1.00 -9.10
N GLU A 232 -15.52 1.80 -8.51
CA GLU A 232 -15.89 3.11 -9.07
C GLU A 232 -15.29 4.29 -8.31
N GLY A 233 -15.25 4.20 -6.98
CA GLY A 233 -14.77 5.26 -6.13
C GLY A 233 -14.70 4.86 -4.67
N VAL A 234 -14.19 5.78 -3.85
CA VAL A 234 -14.18 5.60 -2.40
C VAL A 234 -14.74 6.81 -1.68
N VAL A 235 -15.40 6.54 -0.56
CA VAL A 235 -15.76 7.53 0.45
C VAL A 235 -14.86 7.28 1.65
N ILE A 236 -14.18 8.31 2.12
CA ILE A 236 -13.35 8.21 3.31
C ILE A 236 -13.64 9.37 4.24
N GLU A 237 -13.76 9.05 5.53
CA GLU A 237 -13.93 10.06 6.58
C GLU A 237 -12.76 10.08 7.55
N GLY A 238 -12.54 11.24 8.16
CA GLY A 238 -11.46 11.45 9.10
C GLY A 238 -11.41 12.89 9.61
N ARG A 239 -10.18 13.34 9.90
CA ARG A 239 -9.88 14.71 10.36
C ARG A 239 -8.99 15.48 9.40
N ASP A 240 -8.21 14.75 8.61
CA ASP A 240 -7.12 15.21 7.77
C ASP A 240 -7.13 14.47 6.42
N THR A 241 -8.27 13.92 6.05
CA THR A 241 -8.46 13.07 4.88
C THR A 241 -8.22 13.86 3.61
N GLY A 242 -8.85 15.02 3.46
CA GLY A 242 -8.72 15.88 2.29
C GLY A 242 -7.46 16.74 2.28
N SER A 243 -6.76 16.85 3.40
CA SER A 243 -5.54 17.66 3.52
C SER A 243 -4.24 16.84 3.49
N VAL A 244 -4.29 15.56 3.91
CA VAL A 244 -3.08 14.72 4.05
C VAL A 244 -3.25 13.36 3.38
N VAL A 245 -4.34 12.65 3.66
CA VAL A 245 -4.52 11.27 3.16
C VAL A 245 -4.77 11.28 1.65
N PHE A 246 -5.69 12.12 1.18
CA PHE A 246 -6.12 12.29 -0.21
C PHE A 246 -6.19 13.80 -0.56
N PRO A 247 -5.03 14.50 -0.65
CA PRO A 247 -4.98 15.92 -1.00
C PRO A 247 -5.51 16.19 -2.41
N ASP A 248 -5.57 15.18 -3.28
CA ASP A 248 -6.09 15.30 -4.64
C ASP A 248 -7.51 14.73 -4.80
N ALA A 249 -8.24 14.52 -3.70
CA ALA A 249 -9.61 14.02 -3.74
C ALA A 249 -10.51 14.92 -4.60
N GLU A 250 -11.30 14.31 -5.49
CA GLU A 250 -12.21 15.02 -6.39
C GLU A 250 -13.29 15.78 -5.62
N VAL A 251 -13.76 15.23 -4.50
CA VAL A 251 -14.69 15.90 -3.60
C VAL A 251 -14.09 15.93 -2.21
N LYS A 252 -13.96 17.13 -1.65
CA LYS A 252 -13.58 17.35 -0.26
C LYS A 252 -14.70 18.12 0.44
N VAL A 253 -15.15 17.60 1.58
CA VAL A 253 -16.19 18.19 2.42
C VAL A 253 -15.62 18.34 3.82
N TYR A 254 -15.75 19.53 4.39
CA TYR A 254 -15.56 19.74 5.82
C TYR A 254 -16.94 19.85 6.46
N LEU A 255 -17.39 18.76 7.09
CA LEU A 255 -18.71 18.63 7.69
C LEU A 255 -18.66 19.07 9.16
N ASP A 256 -19.33 20.17 9.44
CA ASP A 256 -19.42 20.78 10.77
C ASP A 256 -20.86 20.75 11.32
N ALA A 257 -20.98 21.06 12.61
CA ALA A 257 -22.22 21.36 13.31
C ALA A 257 -21.89 22.04 14.65
N SER A 258 -22.83 22.79 15.22
CA SER A 258 -22.68 23.38 16.55
C SER A 258 -22.29 22.32 17.59
N ALA A 259 -21.50 22.71 18.60
CA ALA A 259 -21.08 21.79 19.65
C ALA A 259 -22.29 21.19 20.39
N GLU A 260 -23.33 22.00 20.56
CA GLU A 260 -24.60 21.66 21.17
C GLU A 260 -25.36 20.61 20.34
N GLU A 261 -25.46 20.78 19.01
CA GLU A 261 -26.08 19.76 18.13
C GLU A 261 -25.29 18.45 18.16
N ARG A 262 -23.95 18.52 18.14
CA ARG A 262 -23.09 17.33 18.23
C ARG A 262 -23.24 16.62 19.57
N ALA A 263 -23.42 17.37 20.66
CA ALA A 263 -23.72 16.82 21.98
C ALA A 263 -25.10 16.15 22.01
N HIS A 264 -26.14 16.76 21.46
CA HIS A 264 -27.46 16.13 21.34
C HIS A 264 -27.44 14.86 20.49
N ARG A 265 -26.74 14.86 19.36
CA ARG A 265 -26.54 13.65 18.52
C ARG A 265 -25.88 12.53 19.32
N ARG A 266 -24.82 12.85 20.06
CA ARG A 266 -24.09 11.87 20.87
C ARG A 266 -24.96 11.33 22.02
N GLN A 267 -25.68 12.21 22.71
CA GLN A 267 -26.60 11.84 23.78
C GLN A 267 -27.72 10.92 23.26
N ARG A 268 -28.28 11.20 22.08
CA ARG A 268 -29.26 10.29 21.43
C ARG A 268 -28.69 8.92 21.10
N GLN A 269 -27.39 8.83 20.81
CA GLN A 269 -26.74 7.58 20.41
C GLN A 269 -26.37 6.67 21.60
N ILE A 270 -25.86 7.26 22.68
CA ILE A 270 -25.28 6.49 23.81
C ILE A 270 -25.90 6.83 25.17
N GLY A 271 -26.89 7.72 25.23
CA GLY A 271 -27.44 8.27 26.46
C GLY A 271 -26.47 9.22 27.18
N GLY A 272 -26.75 9.48 28.46
CA GLY A 272 -25.88 10.25 29.35
C GLY A 272 -26.28 11.71 29.54
N ASP A 273 -25.50 12.41 30.37
CA ASP A 273 -25.71 13.81 30.71
C ASP A 273 -25.27 14.74 29.57
N PHE A 274 -26.13 15.70 29.21
CA PHE A 274 -25.87 16.63 28.11
C PHE A 274 -24.69 17.56 28.41
N ALA A 275 -24.63 18.14 29.61
CA ALA A 275 -23.60 19.11 29.97
C ALA A 275 -22.21 18.46 29.95
N ARG A 276 -22.09 17.25 30.50
CA ARG A 276 -20.87 16.43 30.44
C ARG A 276 -20.50 16.09 28.99
N THR A 277 -21.46 15.64 28.19
CA THR A 277 -21.20 15.30 26.77
C THR A 277 -20.71 16.52 25.98
N LEU A 278 -21.30 17.69 26.22
CA LEU A 278 -20.89 18.95 25.60
C LEU A 278 -19.47 19.36 26.01
N ALA A 279 -19.14 19.24 27.31
CA ALA A 279 -17.80 19.52 27.81
C ALA A 279 -16.75 18.59 27.18
N ASP A 280 -17.04 17.29 27.12
CA ASP A 280 -16.16 16.29 26.50
C ASP A 280 -15.93 16.57 25.01
N ILE A 281 -16.99 16.99 24.29
CA ILE A 281 -16.90 17.37 22.89
C ILE A 281 -16.02 18.61 22.71
N LYS A 282 -16.24 19.66 23.50
CA LYS A 282 -15.44 20.91 23.41
C LYS A 282 -13.96 20.65 23.73
N ALA A 283 -13.67 19.86 24.76
CA ALA A 283 -12.32 19.47 25.10
C ALA A 283 -11.64 18.67 23.98
N ARG A 284 -12.39 17.74 23.36
CA ARG A 284 -11.88 16.94 22.24
C ARG A 284 -11.61 17.79 21.01
N ASP A 285 -12.49 18.71 20.67
CA ASP A 285 -12.30 19.61 19.53
C ASP A 285 -11.05 20.48 19.74
N GLN A 286 -10.88 21.07 20.92
CA GLN A 286 -9.67 21.83 21.26
C GLN A 286 -8.42 20.98 21.06
N ALA A 287 -8.42 19.75 21.56
CA ALA A 287 -7.31 18.81 21.40
C ALA A 287 -7.08 18.35 19.95
N ASP A 288 -8.10 18.39 19.08
CA ASP A 288 -7.95 18.07 17.65
C ASP A 288 -7.40 19.24 16.84
N PHE A 289 -7.81 20.47 17.17
CA PHE A 289 -7.30 21.70 16.54
C PHE A 289 -5.87 22.00 16.96
N SER A 290 -5.49 21.71 18.21
CA SER A 290 -4.17 22.03 18.75
C SER A 290 -3.10 20.96 18.50
N ARG A 291 -3.37 19.92 17.70
CA ARG A 291 -2.38 18.87 17.46
C ARG A 291 -1.21 19.40 16.65
N LYS A 292 0.00 19.04 17.07
CA LYS A 292 1.23 19.34 16.31
C LYS A 292 1.28 18.59 14.98
N LEU A 293 0.82 17.34 14.96
CA LEU A 293 0.74 16.50 13.77
C LEU A 293 -0.70 16.46 13.28
N ASP A 294 -0.89 16.84 12.01
CA ASP A 294 -2.14 16.73 11.27
C ASP A 294 -3.36 17.29 12.03
N PRO A 295 -3.33 18.58 12.41
CA PRO A 295 -4.45 19.21 13.10
C PRO A 295 -5.70 19.15 12.25
N LEU A 296 -6.86 19.08 12.91
CA LEU A 296 -8.14 19.23 12.24
C LEU A 296 -8.19 20.61 11.57
N ARG A 297 -8.26 20.63 10.24
CA ARG A 297 -8.32 21.87 9.46
C ARG A 297 -9.17 21.67 8.21
N VAL A 298 -9.74 22.76 7.72
CA VAL A 298 -10.39 22.77 6.41
C VAL A 298 -9.29 22.57 5.35
N ALA A 299 -9.41 21.53 4.53
CA ALA A 299 -8.47 21.27 3.46
C ALA A 299 -8.66 22.25 2.29
N ASP A 300 -7.59 22.57 1.57
CA ASP A 300 -7.69 23.41 0.37
C ASP A 300 -8.66 22.79 -0.66
N GLY A 301 -9.61 23.61 -1.11
CA GLY A 301 -10.68 23.22 -2.03
C GLY A 301 -11.84 22.45 -1.39
N ALA A 302 -11.85 22.26 -0.07
CA ALA A 302 -12.98 21.65 0.63
C ALA A 302 -14.19 22.59 0.69
N VAL A 303 -15.38 22.01 0.54
CA VAL A 303 -16.64 22.71 0.79
C VAL A 303 -16.97 22.55 2.26
N VAL A 304 -17.09 23.66 2.99
CA VAL A 304 -17.56 23.67 4.37
C VAL A 304 -19.08 23.51 4.36
N MET A 305 -19.59 22.54 5.12
CA MET A 305 -21.02 22.27 5.27
C MET A 305 -21.39 22.29 6.75
N ASP A 306 -22.19 23.28 7.16
CA ASP A 306 -22.81 23.29 8.47
C ASP A 306 -24.09 22.44 8.43
N SER A 307 -24.06 21.30 9.12
CA SER A 307 -25.17 20.35 9.21
C SER A 307 -26.04 20.56 10.45
N THR A 308 -25.92 21.70 11.15
CA THR A 308 -26.75 22.00 12.32
C THR A 308 -28.23 21.92 11.97
N GLY A 309 -28.98 21.09 12.72
CA GLY A 309 -30.40 20.84 12.46
C GLY A 309 -30.72 20.03 11.19
N TRP A 310 -29.72 19.53 10.45
CA TRP A 310 -29.95 18.71 9.26
C TRP A 310 -30.04 17.23 9.63
N SER A 311 -30.85 16.48 8.87
CA SER A 311 -30.82 15.02 8.90
C SER A 311 -29.60 14.48 8.14
N VAL A 312 -29.29 13.19 8.34
CA VAL A 312 -28.21 12.52 7.61
C VAL A 312 -28.54 12.49 6.11
N GLU A 313 -29.79 12.23 5.75
CA GLU A 313 -30.28 12.16 4.37
C GLU A 313 -30.10 13.49 3.65
N LYS A 314 -30.52 14.60 4.27
CA LYS A 314 -30.34 15.94 3.69
C LYS A 314 -28.86 16.24 3.45
N THR A 315 -28.00 15.90 4.42
CA THR A 315 -26.55 16.09 4.29
C THR A 315 -25.98 15.27 3.14
N VAL A 316 -26.40 14.00 3.02
CA VAL A 316 -25.99 13.12 1.91
C VAL A 316 -26.47 13.65 0.57
N ASP A 317 -27.70 14.15 0.47
CA ASP A 317 -28.24 14.75 -0.77
C ASP A 317 -27.41 15.94 -1.24
N GLU A 318 -27.00 16.84 -0.33
CA GLU A 318 -26.12 17.96 -0.68
C GLU A 318 -24.73 17.51 -1.16
N ILE A 319 -24.17 16.48 -0.53
CA ILE A 319 -22.88 15.92 -0.97
C ILE A 319 -23.02 15.25 -2.34
N ILE A 320 -24.11 14.52 -2.59
CA ILE A 320 -24.38 13.89 -3.89
C ILE A 320 -24.45 14.94 -5.01
N LYS A 321 -25.06 16.11 -4.77
CA LYS A 321 -25.06 17.22 -5.74
C LYS A 321 -23.63 17.67 -6.10
N LEU A 322 -22.76 17.79 -5.09
CA LEU A 322 -21.35 18.11 -5.31
C LEU A 322 -20.62 17.02 -6.11
N VAL A 323 -20.89 15.75 -5.79
CA VAL A 323 -20.33 14.60 -6.50
C VAL A 323 -20.71 14.66 -7.98
N TYR A 324 -21.97 14.88 -8.32
CA TYR A 324 -22.40 14.96 -9.71
C TYR A 324 -21.83 16.18 -10.45
N LYS A 325 -21.66 17.32 -9.77
CA LYS A 325 -21.02 18.50 -10.36
C LYS A 325 -19.55 18.27 -10.70
N ARG A 326 -18.84 17.45 -9.90
CA ARG A 326 -17.40 17.19 -10.05
C ARG A 326 -17.08 15.89 -10.78
N ARG A 327 -18.05 14.99 -10.95
CA ARG A 327 -17.86 13.79 -11.76
C ARG A 327 -17.66 14.20 -13.22
N PRO A 328 -16.58 13.74 -13.86
CA PRO A 328 -16.46 13.87 -15.31
C PRO A 328 -17.72 13.25 -15.92
N ARG A 329 -18.47 14.01 -16.73
CA ARG A 329 -19.54 13.42 -17.54
C ARG A 329 -18.88 12.33 -18.38
N THR A 330 -19.14 11.07 -18.04
CA THR A 330 -18.76 9.96 -18.91
C THR A 330 -19.45 10.25 -20.22
N LYS A 331 -18.69 10.56 -21.28
CA LYS A 331 -19.27 10.61 -22.63
C LYS A 331 -19.92 9.24 -22.82
N ILE A 332 -21.24 9.21 -22.82
CA ILE A 332 -21.99 8.04 -23.24
C ILE A 332 -21.49 7.80 -24.65
N ARG A 333 -20.75 6.70 -24.85
CA ARG A 333 -20.54 6.16 -26.19
C ARG A 333 -21.93 5.73 -26.61
N THR A 334 -22.60 6.58 -27.38
CA THR A 334 -23.67 6.15 -28.27
C THR A 334 -23.02 5.18 -29.25
N GLU A 335 -23.25 3.90 -29.02
CA GLU A 335 -23.17 2.88 -30.08
C GLU A 335 -24.31 3.08 -31.07
#